data_AF-A0A936IMK3-F1
#
_entry.id   AF-A0A936IMK3-F1
#
_cell.length_a   1.000
_cell.length_b   1.000
_cell.length_c   1.000
_cell.angle_alpha   90.00
_cell.angle_beta   90.00
_cell.angle_gamma   90.00
#
_symmetry.space_group_name_H-M   'P 1'
#
loop_
_entity.id
_entity.type
_entity.pdbx_description
1 polymer ?
#
loop_
_entity_poly.entity_id
_entity_poly.type
_entity_poly.pdbx_seq_one_letter_code
_entity_poly.pdbx_strand_id
1 'polypeptide(L)'
;MAAPATGARRAPRLHRALFVGALTTALCWGQTPPAEDVRNRETPHTDTRFQPRVYKTLAEWEARAAALRKQILSAAGLLPMPEKTPLRPQVFGRIAYPDYSIEKVLLETMPGYYLGGNLYRPVGREGRRPAILTPHGHWTYGRIENVPLGSIPARAINMARQGYVVFAYDMVGYNDTVQTPHVFGGPREQLWAFGPLGLQLWNSIRAADFLESLPDVDPARLAMTGASGGGTQTFLLTAIDPRIQAAAPVNMVSAIMQGGSPCENAPNLRIGTYNVEIAALAAPRPLLMVSATGDWTRNTPREEFPAVQAIYQLYGKAAEVETQQVDAPHNYNRESREHVYKFFARKVLGASDASGYEEKGYRVEKLQDMLALHGRSLPPGALTYQQIVAQWIAAAAWQTRTTTDAAQLEERLRVAIGAEWPTSVVHSQQGEAVVLGREGVGDRVPGLWFPGKGEALLAVHPDGASAARNLDRVKEWRAAGRPVLLIDAFQTGSAVAPRNRDTRYFLTFNRSDDANRAQDIVTAMAWLVQQGHQKPRLTGTGRAAVWSTFAAAVAGRPVTLDADLSGFQGEDQDFVEQFFVPGIQRAGGLIGARRVLAAR
;
A
#
# COMPACT_ATOMS: atom_id res chain seq x y z
N MET A 1 67.19 -25.41 34.57
CA MET A 1 67.38 -26.40 35.64
C MET A 1 66.17 -26.34 36.56
N ALA A 2 65.60 -27.51 36.85
CA ALA A 2 64.68 -27.86 37.94
C ALA A 2 63.32 -27.13 38.07
N ALA A 3 62.25 -27.89 37.81
CA ALA A 3 60.99 -27.84 38.58
C ALA A 3 61.17 -28.64 39.90
N PRO A 4 60.17 -28.87 40.79
CA PRO A 4 58.79 -28.37 40.88
C PRO A 4 58.35 -27.95 42.32
N ALA A 5 57.12 -27.45 42.50
CA ALA A 5 56.41 -27.59 43.79
C ALA A 5 54.89 -27.58 43.62
N THR A 6 54.27 -28.60 44.19
CA THR A 6 52.86 -28.95 44.26
C THR A 6 52.05 -28.07 45.23
N GLY A 7 50.79 -27.78 44.91
CA GLY A 7 49.90 -27.07 45.83
C GLY A 7 48.40 -27.36 45.61
N ALA A 8 47.90 -28.32 46.39
CA ALA A 8 46.55 -28.50 46.94
C ALA A 8 45.28 -28.04 46.17
N ARG A 9 44.40 -29.04 45.96
CA ARG A 9 43.00 -28.92 45.55
C ARG A 9 42.18 -28.06 46.52
N ARG A 10 41.38 -27.12 45.99
CA ARG A 10 40.17 -26.59 46.64
C ARG A 10 38.97 -26.82 45.71
N ALA A 11 37.91 -27.40 46.28
CA ALA A 11 36.64 -27.66 45.62
C ALA A 11 35.92 -26.35 45.22
N PRO A 12 35.26 -26.28 44.05
CA PRO A 12 34.37 -25.19 43.73
C PRO A 12 33.01 -25.41 44.39
N ARG A 13 32.51 -24.36 45.05
CA ARG A 13 31.16 -24.28 45.61
C ARG A 13 30.13 -24.42 44.49
N LEU A 14 29.24 -25.41 44.60
CA LEU A 14 28.01 -25.45 43.81
C LEU A 14 27.12 -24.28 44.19
N HIS A 15 26.97 -23.30 43.31
CA HIS A 15 25.78 -22.46 43.29
C HIS A 15 24.69 -23.20 42.50
N ARG A 16 23.78 -23.86 43.23
CA ARG A 16 22.49 -24.29 42.70
C ARG A 16 21.68 -23.04 42.35
N ALA A 17 21.71 -22.63 41.09
CA ALA A 17 20.66 -21.80 40.54
C ALA A 17 19.42 -22.70 40.33
N LEU A 18 18.39 -22.47 41.14
CA LEU A 18 17.06 -23.03 40.92
C LEU A 18 16.53 -22.48 39.58
N PHE A 19 16.60 -23.29 38.54
CA PHE A 19 15.76 -23.11 37.36
C PHE A 19 14.32 -23.45 37.75
N VAL A 20 13.55 -22.43 38.12
CA VAL A 20 12.09 -22.53 38.10
C VAL A 20 11.68 -22.45 36.63
N GLY A 21 11.56 -23.61 36.00
CA GLY A 21 10.92 -23.73 34.69
C GLY A 21 9.46 -23.33 34.82
N ALA A 22 9.13 -22.13 34.36
CA ALA A 22 7.75 -21.76 34.10
C ALA A 22 7.27 -22.54 32.87
N LEU A 23 6.72 -23.74 33.10
CA LEU A 23 5.78 -24.34 32.15
C LEU A 23 4.60 -23.38 32.06
N THR A 24 4.59 -22.56 31.02
CA THR A 24 3.37 -21.90 30.57
C THR A 24 2.51 -22.97 29.90
N THR A 25 1.69 -23.63 30.71
CA THR A 25 0.50 -24.31 30.23
C THR A 25 -0.34 -23.25 29.53
N ALA A 26 -0.35 -23.29 28.20
CA ALA A 26 -1.30 -22.54 27.39
C ALA A 26 -2.70 -23.09 27.69
N LEU A 27 -3.33 -22.57 28.73
CA LEU A 27 -4.77 -22.63 28.85
C LEU A 27 -5.34 -21.82 27.69
N CYS A 28 -5.96 -22.51 26.73
CA CYS A 28 -6.87 -21.89 25.78
C CYS A 28 -8.07 -21.34 26.55
N TRP A 29 -7.92 -20.18 27.19
CA TRP A 29 -9.06 -19.35 27.56
C TRP A 29 -9.64 -18.83 26.25
N GLY A 30 -10.91 -19.14 25.99
CA GLY A 30 -11.65 -18.50 24.90
C GLY A 30 -11.50 -16.99 25.08
N GLN A 31 -10.88 -16.32 24.10
CA GLN A 31 -10.69 -14.89 24.18
C GLN A 31 -12.06 -14.22 24.24
N THR A 32 -12.26 -13.28 25.16
CA THR A 32 -13.43 -12.40 25.15
C THR A 32 -13.10 -11.14 24.37
N PRO A 33 -14.10 -10.46 23.76
CA PRO A 33 -13.88 -9.15 23.17
C PRO A 33 -13.24 -8.20 24.19
N PRO A 34 -12.36 -7.28 23.75
CA PRO A 34 -11.70 -6.34 24.66
C PRO A 34 -12.71 -5.38 25.32
N ALA A 35 -12.32 -4.82 26.47
CA ALA A 35 -13.14 -3.84 27.17
C ALA A 35 -13.34 -2.55 26.34
N GLU A 36 -12.33 -2.16 25.56
CA GLU A 36 -12.32 -0.99 24.69
C GLU A 36 -12.01 -1.40 23.24
N ASP A 37 -12.56 -0.68 22.27
CA ASP A 37 -12.28 -0.94 20.87
C ASP A 37 -10.91 -0.37 20.47
N VAL A 38 -9.98 -1.25 20.07
CA VAL A 38 -8.62 -0.88 19.67
C VAL A 38 -8.62 0.11 18.49
N ARG A 39 -9.63 0.06 17.60
CA ARG A 39 -9.72 0.94 16.42
C ARG A 39 -9.90 2.42 16.78
N ASN A 40 -10.32 2.71 18.02
CA ASN A 40 -10.45 4.06 18.56
C ASN A 40 -9.17 4.56 19.24
N ARG A 41 -8.35 3.64 19.77
CA ARG A 41 -7.18 3.96 20.60
C ARG A 41 -5.86 3.85 19.85
N GLU A 42 -5.71 2.82 19.03
CA GLU A 42 -4.52 2.59 18.22
C GLU A 42 -4.76 3.15 16.82
N THR A 43 -4.47 4.45 16.68
CA THR A 43 -4.55 5.16 15.40
C THR A 43 -3.16 5.41 14.84
N PRO A 44 -2.53 4.42 14.15
CA PRO A 44 -1.22 4.60 13.54
C PRO A 44 -1.22 5.79 12.57
N HIS A 45 -0.05 6.41 12.41
CA HIS A 45 0.19 7.57 11.57
C HIS A 45 1.61 7.52 10.98
N THR A 46 1.99 8.53 10.20
CA THR A 46 3.27 8.62 9.49
C THR A 46 4.50 8.30 10.33
N ASP A 47 4.49 8.71 11.60
CA ASP A 47 5.64 8.67 12.51
C ASP A 47 5.48 7.58 13.59
N THR A 48 4.48 6.69 13.44
CA THR A 48 4.31 5.53 14.32
C THR A 48 5.48 4.57 14.15
N ARG A 49 6.03 4.08 15.27
CA ARG A 49 7.02 2.99 15.28
C ARG A 49 6.32 1.65 15.07
N PHE A 50 6.43 1.10 13.88
CA PHE A 50 5.92 -0.22 13.54
C PHE A 50 6.89 -1.30 13.98
N GLN A 51 6.37 -2.40 14.54
CA GLN A 51 7.17 -3.57 14.88
C GLN A 51 7.21 -4.53 13.68
N PRO A 52 8.39 -5.07 13.32
CA PRO A 52 8.49 -6.11 12.33
C PRO A 52 7.65 -7.34 12.61
N ARG A 53 6.82 -7.70 11.63
CA ARG A 53 6.08 -8.97 11.64
C ARG A 53 7.02 -10.11 11.31
N VAL A 54 6.87 -11.22 12.03
CA VAL A 54 7.63 -12.45 11.81
C VAL A 54 6.75 -13.44 11.07
N TYR A 55 7.25 -13.95 9.95
CA TYR A 55 6.60 -15.00 9.16
C TYR A 55 7.33 -16.31 9.38
N LYS A 56 6.61 -17.37 9.72
CA LYS A 56 7.21 -18.67 10.07
C LYS A 56 7.42 -19.56 8.85
N THR A 57 6.60 -19.38 7.81
CA THR A 57 6.63 -20.23 6.61
C THR A 57 6.55 -19.39 5.35
N LEU A 58 7.05 -19.94 4.24
CA LEU A 58 6.95 -19.32 2.93
C LEU A 58 5.48 -19.13 2.51
N ALA A 59 4.62 -20.12 2.74
CA ALA A 59 3.20 -20.04 2.39
C ALA A 59 2.46 -18.90 3.14
N GLU A 60 2.79 -18.69 4.42
CA GLU A 60 2.26 -17.58 5.21
C GLU A 60 2.67 -16.23 4.61
N TRP A 61 3.95 -16.09 4.26
CA TRP A 61 4.45 -14.88 3.61
C TRP A 61 3.84 -14.67 2.21
N GLU A 62 3.73 -15.70 1.38
CA GLU A 62 3.18 -15.58 0.02
C GLU A 62 1.70 -15.18 0.03
N ALA A 63 0.92 -15.73 0.96
CA ALA A 63 -0.47 -15.31 1.17
C ALA A 63 -0.56 -13.84 1.58
N ARG A 64 0.30 -13.41 2.51
CA ARG A 64 0.39 -12.00 2.92
C ARG A 64 0.84 -11.11 1.76
N ALA A 65 1.84 -11.54 0.99
CA ALA A 65 2.39 -10.78 -0.12
C ALA A 65 1.36 -10.58 -1.24
N ALA A 66 0.54 -11.59 -1.53
CA ALA A 66 -0.58 -11.48 -2.46
C ALA A 66 -1.63 -10.46 -1.97
N ALA A 67 -1.97 -10.48 -0.67
CA ALA A 67 -2.89 -9.50 -0.08
C ALA A 67 -2.34 -8.07 -0.14
N LEU A 68 -1.05 -7.87 0.17
CA LEU A 68 -0.40 -6.56 0.13
C LEU A 68 -0.32 -5.98 -1.28
N ARG A 69 0.01 -6.79 -2.30
CA ARG A 69 -0.01 -6.34 -3.70
C ARG A 69 -1.40 -5.87 -4.12
N LYS A 70 -2.45 -6.60 -3.73
CA LYS A 70 -3.84 -6.18 -3.96
C LYS A 70 -4.19 -4.89 -3.23
N GLN A 71 -3.74 -4.72 -1.98
CA GLN A 71 -3.92 -3.48 -1.23
C GLN A 71 -3.24 -2.29 -1.89
N ILE A 72 -1.98 -2.44 -2.34
CA ILE A 72 -1.24 -1.39 -3.06
C ILE A 72 -1.98 -0.99 -4.34
N LEU A 73 -2.40 -1.98 -5.15
CA LEU A 73 -3.14 -1.72 -6.39
C LEU A 73 -4.47 -1.03 -6.11
N SER A 74 -5.22 -1.44 -5.10
CA SER A 74 -6.49 -0.81 -4.74
C SER A 74 -6.30 0.63 -4.25
N ALA A 75 -5.34 0.87 -3.35
CA ALA A 75 -5.03 2.20 -2.81
C ALA A 75 -4.55 3.17 -3.91
N ALA A 76 -3.82 2.65 -4.91
CA ALA A 76 -3.36 3.42 -6.07
C ALA A 76 -4.44 3.61 -7.16
N GLY A 77 -5.64 3.05 -6.98
CA GLY A 77 -6.70 3.07 -8.00
C GLY A 77 -6.40 2.20 -9.23
N LEU A 78 -5.47 1.27 -9.11
CA LEU A 78 -5.01 0.35 -10.17
C LEU A 78 -5.63 -1.06 -10.07
N LEU A 79 -6.72 -1.21 -9.32
CA LEU A 79 -7.50 -2.45 -9.23
C LEU A 79 -8.95 -2.20 -9.71
N PRO A 80 -9.35 -2.68 -10.92
CA PRO A 80 -8.52 -3.35 -11.92
C PRO A 80 -7.51 -2.39 -12.57
N MET A 81 -6.50 -2.94 -13.23
CA MET A 81 -5.49 -2.13 -13.92
C MET A 81 -6.17 -1.31 -15.03
N PRO A 82 -5.91 0.01 -15.14
CA PRO A 82 -6.36 0.79 -16.29
C PRO A 82 -5.81 0.23 -17.60
N GLU A 83 -6.52 0.46 -18.70
CA GLU A 83 -6.04 0.06 -20.02
C GLU A 83 -4.72 0.79 -20.36
N LYS A 84 -3.73 0.03 -20.82
CA LYS A 84 -2.45 0.58 -21.29
C LYS A 84 -2.61 1.09 -22.73
N THR A 85 -2.77 2.40 -22.91
CA THR A 85 -2.89 3.05 -24.23
C THR A 85 -1.51 3.29 -24.88
N PRO A 86 -1.41 3.49 -26.21
CA PRO A 86 -0.14 3.78 -26.87
C PRO A 86 0.60 4.97 -26.22
N LEU A 87 1.91 4.81 -26.00
CA LEU A 87 2.75 5.75 -25.25
C LEU A 87 3.11 7.05 -26.01
N ARG A 88 3.04 7.01 -27.35
CA ARG A 88 3.41 8.10 -28.27
C ARG A 88 4.67 8.90 -27.82
N PRO A 89 5.81 8.22 -27.59
CA PRO A 89 6.98 8.86 -27.01
C PRO A 89 7.54 9.93 -27.95
N GLN A 90 7.77 11.13 -27.43
CA GLN A 90 8.55 12.16 -28.10
C GLN A 90 9.94 12.21 -27.48
N VAL A 91 10.93 11.64 -28.18
CA VAL A 91 12.34 11.67 -27.79
C VAL A 91 13.08 12.65 -28.68
N PHE A 92 13.68 13.70 -28.11
CA PHE A 92 14.28 14.79 -28.90
C PHE A 92 15.37 15.55 -28.13
N GLY A 93 16.04 16.48 -28.83
CA GLY A 93 17.02 17.37 -28.21
C GLY A 93 18.27 16.64 -27.71
N ARG A 94 18.76 15.69 -28.51
CA ARG A 94 19.90 14.85 -28.16
C ARG A 94 21.17 15.68 -27.92
N ILE A 95 21.75 15.52 -26.74
CA ILE A 95 23.05 16.05 -26.35
C ILE A 95 24.02 14.87 -26.32
N ALA A 96 24.98 14.85 -27.23
CA ALA A 96 25.92 13.75 -27.38
C ALA A 96 27.28 14.07 -26.75
N TYR A 97 27.77 13.14 -25.93
CA TYR A 97 29.13 13.09 -25.41
C TYR A 97 29.84 11.85 -25.99
N PRO A 98 31.17 11.73 -25.86
CA PRO A 98 31.90 10.58 -26.39
C PRO A 98 31.42 9.22 -25.85
N ASP A 99 30.96 9.17 -24.60
CA ASP A 99 30.66 7.93 -23.87
C ASP A 99 29.19 7.79 -23.43
N TYR A 100 28.39 8.85 -23.52
CA TYR A 100 26.94 8.82 -23.27
C TYR A 100 26.19 9.91 -24.06
N SER A 101 24.86 9.85 -24.05
CA SER A 101 24.01 10.92 -24.57
C SER A 101 22.80 11.14 -23.65
N ILE A 102 22.23 12.33 -23.73
CA ILE A 102 21.02 12.74 -23.01
C ILE A 102 19.97 13.16 -24.03
N GLU A 103 18.74 12.71 -23.85
CA GLU A 103 17.59 13.11 -24.67
C GLU A 103 16.43 13.53 -23.76
N LYS A 104 15.62 14.48 -24.21
CA LYS A 104 14.37 14.87 -23.55
C LYS A 104 13.25 13.93 -23.98
N VAL A 105 12.36 13.60 -23.05
CA VAL A 105 11.22 12.71 -23.29
C VAL A 105 9.94 13.35 -22.79
N LEU A 106 8.91 13.33 -23.64
CA LEU A 106 7.50 13.44 -23.22
C LEU A 106 6.79 12.14 -23.60
N LEU A 107 6.09 11.56 -22.63
CA LEU A 107 5.44 10.26 -22.75
C LEU A 107 3.96 10.37 -22.41
N GLU A 108 3.07 10.00 -23.32
CA GLU A 108 1.62 9.98 -23.05
C GLU A 108 1.27 8.73 -22.22
N THR A 109 1.17 8.87 -20.89
CA THR A 109 0.97 7.73 -19.97
C THR A 109 -0.50 7.36 -19.81
N MET A 110 -1.40 8.31 -20.03
CA MET A 110 -2.83 8.12 -20.29
C MET A 110 -3.22 9.08 -21.41
N PRO A 111 -4.34 8.87 -22.13
CA PRO A 111 -4.74 9.77 -23.21
C PRO A 111 -4.76 11.23 -22.73
N GLY A 112 -3.98 12.06 -23.43
CA GLY A 112 -3.75 13.47 -23.15
C GLY A 112 -3.05 13.81 -21.83
N TYR A 113 -2.47 12.85 -21.09
CA TYR A 113 -1.64 13.10 -19.89
C TYR A 113 -0.18 12.71 -20.11
N TYR A 114 0.73 13.65 -19.87
CA TYR A 114 2.14 13.53 -20.24
C TYR A 114 3.06 13.43 -19.04
N LEU A 115 3.94 12.42 -19.06
CA LEU A 115 5.10 12.28 -18.19
C LEU A 115 6.34 12.85 -18.88
N GLY A 116 7.01 13.76 -18.20
CA GLY A 116 8.30 14.31 -18.61
C GLY A 116 9.49 13.54 -18.04
N GLY A 117 10.59 13.52 -18.78
CA GLY A 117 11.83 12.90 -18.32
C GLY A 117 13.05 13.15 -19.21
N ASN A 118 14.17 12.59 -18.79
CA ASN A 118 15.42 12.54 -19.54
C ASN A 118 15.88 11.10 -19.70
N LEU A 119 16.23 10.74 -20.94
CA LEU A 119 16.75 9.44 -21.31
C LEU A 119 18.26 9.54 -21.51
N TYR A 120 19.01 8.76 -20.74
CA TYR A 120 20.46 8.71 -20.80
C TYR A 120 20.88 7.37 -21.40
N ARG A 121 21.75 7.42 -22.40
CA ARG A 121 22.18 6.24 -23.14
C ARG A 121 23.70 6.16 -23.26
N PRO A 122 24.31 4.97 -23.15
CA PRO A 122 25.68 4.76 -23.56
C PRO A 122 25.88 5.05 -25.05
N VAL A 123 27.03 5.62 -25.40
CA VAL A 123 27.47 5.83 -26.79
C VAL A 123 28.56 4.82 -27.15
N GLY A 124 28.65 4.44 -28.43
CA GLY A 124 29.75 3.59 -28.95
C GLY A 124 29.70 2.13 -28.50
N ARG A 125 28.54 1.64 -28.10
CA ARG A 125 28.32 0.22 -27.76
C ARG A 125 27.14 -0.29 -28.61
N GLU A 126 27.09 -1.59 -28.89
CA GLU A 126 25.99 -2.21 -29.65
C GLU A 126 25.22 -3.24 -28.80
N GLY A 127 24.04 -3.66 -29.27
CA GLY A 127 23.21 -4.67 -28.62
C GLY A 127 22.25 -4.16 -27.54
N ARG A 128 21.40 -5.08 -27.04
CA ARG A 128 20.42 -4.82 -25.99
C ARG A 128 21.07 -4.72 -24.61
N ARG A 129 20.58 -3.80 -23.79
CA ARG A 129 21.19 -3.39 -22.53
C ARG A 129 20.22 -3.45 -21.37
N PRO A 130 20.72 -3.66 -20.15
CA PRO A 130 19.89 -3.42 -18.98
C PRO A 130 19.44 -1.95 -18.93
N ALA A 131 18.28 -1.71 -18.33
CA ALA A 131 17.77 -0.37 -18.17
C ALA A 131 17.38 -0.06 -16.73
N ILE A 132 17.49 1.21 -16.35
CA ILE A 132 17.26 1.69 -14.98
C ILE A 132 16.18 2.77 -14.99
N LEU A 133 15.12 2.52 -14.23
CA LEU A 133 14.11 3.52 -13.87
C LEU A 133 14.65 4.34 -12.70
N THR A 134 14.61 5.67 -12.82
CA THR A 134 15.17 6.54 -11.79
C THR A 134 14.23 7.65 -11.34
N PRO A 135 13.18 7.32 -10.54
CA PRO A 135 12.36 8.35 -9.91
C PRO A 135 13.18 9.18 -8.93
N HIS A 136 12.74 10.41 -8.70
CA HIS A 136 13.37 11.33 -7.76
C HIS A 136 12.52 11.53 -6.50
N GLY A 137 13.17 12.00 -5.43
CA GLY A 137 12.52 12.49 -4.22
C GLY A 137 12.19 13.98 -4.30
N HIS A 138 11.75 14.55 -3.19
CA HIS A 138 11.32 15.95 -3.05
C HIS A 138 12.48 16.96 -2.99
N TRP A 139 13.33 16.92 -4.00
CA TRP A 139 14.33 17.96 -4.25
C TRP A 139 13.71 19.15 -4.97
N THR A 140 14.29 20.34 -4.82
CA THR A 140 13.79 21.60 -5.39
C THR A 140 13.61 21.50 -6.90
N TYR A 141 14.58 20.91 -7.59
CA TYR A 141 14.54 20.74 -9.04
C TYR A 141 14.18 19.32 -9.49
N GLY A 142 13.65 18.48 -8.59
CA GLY A 142 13.20 17.13 -8.91
C GLY A 142 14.24 16.30 -9.68
N ARG A 143 13.88 15.81 -10.88
CA ARG A 143 14.76 14.96 -11.70
C ARG A 143 16.04 15.64 -12.20
N ILE A 144 16.11 16.97 -12.18
CA ILE A 144 17.27 17.74 -12.66
C ILE A 144 18.08 18.35 -11.50
N GLU A 145 17.76 17.98 -10.25
CA GLU A 145 18.51 18.41 -9.08
C GLU A 145 19.98 17.97 -9.14
N ASN A 146 20.87 18.89 -8.77
CA ASN A 146 22.30 18.64 -8.65
C ASN A 146 22.92 19.45 -7.50
N VAL A 147 22.93 18.86 -6.31
CA VAL A 147 23.57 19.38 -5.11
C VAL A 147 24.42 18.30 -4.44
N PRO A 148 25.35 18.63 -3.52
CA PRO A 148 26.21 17.62 -2.87
C PRO A 148 25.43 16.47 -2.21
N LEU A 149 24.27 16.78 -1.62
CA LEU A 149 23.40 15.79 -0.96
C LEU A 149 22.58 14.94 -1.94
N GLY A 150 22.53 15.25 -3.24
CA GLY A 150 21.72 14.53 -4.20
C GLY A 150 21.89 15.06 -5.61
N SER A 151 22.21 14.17 -6.55
CA SER A 151 22.29 14.52 -7.97
C SER A 151 21.73 13.40 -8.84
N ILE A 152 20.60 13.69 -9.50
CA ILE A 152 19.96 12.76 -10.44
C ILE A 152 20.72 12.73 -11.77
N PRO A 153 21.18 13.86 -12.35
CA PRO A 153 22.03 13.84 -13.53
C PRO A 153 23.33 13.08 -13.30
N ALA A 154 24.03 13.27 -12.17
CA ALA A 154 25.24 12.51 -11.86
C ALA A 154 24.99 11.00 -11.86
N ARG A 155 23.88 10.58 -11.21
CA ARG A 155 23.43 9.19 -11.17
C ARG A 155 23.20 8.62 -12.56
N ALA A 156 22.39 9.31 -13.36
CA ALA A 156 22.00 8.83 -14.67
C ALA A 156 23.16 8.83 -15.68
N ILE A 157 24.02 9.84 -15.67
CA ILE A 157 25.23 9.91 -16.52
C ILE A 157 26.18 8.76 -16.22
N ASN A 158 26.48 8.52 -14.93
CA ASN A 158 27.43 7.47 -14.56
C ASN A 158 26.89 6.07 -14.84
N MET A 159 25.59 5.84 -14.61
CA MET A 159 24.95 4.59 -15.02
C MET A 159 24.97 4.41 -16.55
N ALA A 160 24.69 5.46 -17.33
CA ALA A 160 24.80 5.39 -18.79
C ALA A 160 26.21 4.98 -19.23
N ARG A 161 27.25 5.58 -18.65
CA ARG A 161 28.66 5.21 -18.90
C ARG A 161 29.02 3.78 -18.52
N GLN A 162 28.40 3.25 -17.47
CA GLN A 162 28.58 1.86 -17.05
C GLN A 162 27.90 0.87 -18.00
N GLY A 163 26.90 1.31 -18.76
CA GLY A 163 26.29 0.54 -19.86
C GLY A 163 24.77 0.41 -19.79
N TYR A 164 24.11 1.10 -18.86
CA TYR A 164 22.66 1.06 -18.70
C TYR A 164 21.96 2.09 -19.58
N VAL A 165 20.76 1.78 -20.08
CA VAL A 165 19.82 2.82 -20.53
C VAL A 165 19.08 3.35 -19.31
N VAL A 166 19.13 4.65 -19.04
CA VAL A 166 18.54 5.21 -17.80
C VAL A 166 17.44 6.19 -18.14
N PHE A 167 16.27 6.01 -17.55
CA PHE A 167 15.16 6.95 -17.67
C PHE A 167 14.89 7.63 -16.33
N ALA A 168 15.26 8.91 -16.24
CA ALA A 168 14.94 9.78 -15.12
C ALA A 168 13.65 10.54 -15.44
N TYR A 169 12.62 10.38 -14.62
CA TYR A 169 11.29 10.92 -14.93
C TYR A 169 10.69 11.63 -13.73
N ASP A 170 9.78 12.55 -14.04
CA ASP A 170 9.20 13.45 -13.07
C ASP A 170 8.22 12.77 -12.12
N MET A 171 8.16 13.28 -10.89
CA MET A 171 6.98 13.16 -10.05
C MET A 171 5.81 13.97 -10.64
N VAL A 172 4.59 13.63 -10.27
CA VAL A 172 3.42 14.44 -10.62
C VAL A 172 3.57 15.87 -10.08
N GLY A 173 3.30 16.87 -10.92
CA GLY A 173 3.44 18.29 -10.56
C GLY A 173 4.87 18.82 -10.50
N TYR A 174 5.86 18.07 -10.99
CA TYR A 174 7.24 18.51 -11.11
C TYR A 174 7.65 18.74 -12.56
N ASN A 175 8.51 19.74 -12.75
CA ASN A 175 9.20 20.07 -14.00
C ASN A 175 8.31 20.06 -15.25
N ASP A 176 8.27 18.96 -16.03
CA ASP A 176 7.54 18.86 -17.29
C ASP A 176 6.21 18.08 -17.15
N THR A 177 5.93 17.50 -15.98
CA THR A 177 4.68 16.79 -15.66
C THR A 177 3.71 17.71 -14.92
N VAL A 178 3.23 18.73 -15.64
CA VAL A 178 2.59 19.93 -15.06
C VAL A 178 1.07 19.92 -15.05
N GLN A 179 0.42 18.90 -15.62
CA GLN A 179 -1.04 18.86 -15.77
C GLN A 179 -1.80 18.60 -14.46
N THR A 180 -1.08 18.20 -13.41
CA THR A 180 -1.60 18.07 -12.04
C THR A 180 -0.67 18.83 -11.10
N PRO A 181 -1.17 19.44 -10.02
CA PRO A 181 -0.29 19.89 -8.93
C PRO A 181 0.38 18.68 -8.26
N HIS A 182 1.41 18.92 -7.44
CA HIS A 182 2.04 17.84 -6.66
C HIS A 182 1.15 17.34 -5.51
N VAL A 183 0.31 18.23 -4.97
CA VAL A 183 -0.62 17.94 -3.86
C VAL A 183 -2.05 18.13 -4.35
N PHE A 184 -2.83 17.05 -4.37
CA PHE A 184 -4.26 16.99 -4.66
C PHE A 184 -4.87 15.72 -4.06
N GLY A 185 -6.19 15.56 -4.16
CA GLY A 185 -6.90 14.38 -3.65
C GLY A 185 -7.96 14.72 -2.60
N GLY A 186 -8.95 15.54 -2.96
CA GLY A 186 -10.08 15.86 -2.09
C GLY A 186 -10.99 14.65 -1.85
N PRO A 187 -12.04 14.79 -1.01
CA PRO A 187 -12.95 13.68 -0.70
C PRO A 187 -13.49 13.00 -1.95
N ARG A 188 -13.88 13.78 -2.96
CA ARG A 188 -14.36 13.24 -4.23
C ARG A 188 -13.31 12.38 -4.94
N GLU A 189 -12.10 12.88 -5.15
CA GLU A 189 -11.04 12.12 -5.80
C GLU A 189 -10.63 10.87 -5.00
N GLN A 190 -10.71 10.92 -3.66
CA GLN A 190 -10.46 9.76 -2.81
C GLN A 190 -11.48 8.64 -3.03
N LEU A 191 -12.76 8.92 -3.31
CA LEU A 191 -13.74 7.88 -3.69
C LEU A 191 -13.32 7.10 -4.93
N TRP A 192 -12.62 7.77 -5.86
CA TRP A 192 -12.13 7.22 -7.11
C TRP A 192 -10.67 6.73 -7.04
N ALA A 193 -10.07 6.74 -5.85
CA ALA A 193 -8.65 6.43 -5.63
C ALA A 193 -7.74 7.20 -6.60
N PHE A 194 -8.12 8.43 -6.95
CA PHE A 194 -7.35 9.32 -7.80
C PHE A 194 -6.54 10.26 -6.91
N GLY A 195 -5.22 10.17 -6.99
CA GLY A 195 -4.32 10.94 -6.13
C GLY A 195 -2.88 10.87 -6.63
N PRO A 196 -1.98 11.66 -6.04
CA PRO A 196 -0.61 11.80 -6.54
C PRO A 196 0.15 10.47 -6.50
N LEU A 197 -0.03 9.64 -5.47
CA LEU A 197 0.62 8.31 -5.40
C LEU A 197 0.15 7.39 -6.53
N GLY A 198 -1.16 7.30 -6.75
CA GLY A 198 -1.73 6.40 -7.77
C GLY A 198 -1.28 6.79 -9.17
N LEU A 199 -1.33 8.09 -9.47
CA LEU A 199 -0.89 8.64 -10.75
C LEU A 199 0.63 8.49 -10.96
N GLN A 200 1.43 8.64 -9.90
CA GLN A 200 2.88 8.46 -9.96
C GLN A 200 3.29 6.99 -10.10
N LEU A 201 2.58 6.06 -9.44
CA LEU A 201 2.81 4.63 -9.60
C LEU A 201 2.39 4.19 -11.01
N TRP A 202 1.28 4.70 -11.54
CA TRP A 202 0.90 4.52 -12.93
C TRP A 202 1.99 5.03 -13.89
N ASN A 203 2.46 6.26 -13.70
CA ASN A 203 3.57 6.80 -14.49
C ASN A 203 4.82 5.91 -14.42
N SER A 204 5.12 5.31 -13.28
CA SER A 204 6.25 4.38 -13.12
C SER A 204 6.04 3.06 -13.88
N ILE A 205 4.81 2.51 -13.89
CA ILE A 205 4.45 1.35 -14.74
C ILE A 205 4.66 1.70 -16.21
N ARG A 206 4.17 2.87 -16.65
CA ARG A 206 4.26 3.34 -18.04
C ARG A 206 5.68 3.71 -18.45
N ALA A 207 6.51 4.16 -17.50
CA ALA A 207 7.94 4.37 -17.70
C ALA A 207 8.69 3.04 -17.95
N ALA A 208 8.30 1.96 -17.25
CA ALA A 208 8.82 0.62 -17.55
C ALA A 208 8.38 0.15 -18.94
N ASP A 209 7.11 0.35 -19.31
CA ASP A 209 6.60 0.04 -20.65
C ASP A 209 7.36 0.83 -21.74
N PHE A 210 7.74 2.08 -21.47
CA PHE A 210 8.56 2.88 -22.36
C PHE A 210 9.95 2.28 -22.55
N LEU A 211 10.64 1.95 -21.47
CA LEU A 211 11.98 1.35 -21.56
C LEU A 211 11.96 0.03 -22.34
N GLU A 212 10.98 -0.86 -22.10
CA GLU A 212 10.86 -2.12 -22.86
C GLU A 212 10.57 -1.91 -24.34
N SER A 213 9.96 -0.79 -24.72
CA SER A 213 9.69 -0.48 -26.13
C SER A 213 10.94 -0.03 -26.90
N LEU A 214 12.04 0.30 -26.22
CA LEU A 214 13.26 0.79 -26.85
C LEU A 214 14.05 -0.40 -27.45
N PRO A 215 14.51 -0.31 -28.71
CA PRO A 215 15.15 -1.44 -29.40
C PRO A 215 16.49 -1.87 -28.80
N ASP A 216 17.17 -0.99 -28.08
CA ASP A 216 18.45 -1.19 -27.40
C ASP A 216 18.31 -1.55 -25.92
N VAL A 217 17.08 -1.78 -25.42
CA VAL A 217 16.82 -2.26 -24.06
C VAL A 217 16.54 -3.76 -24.06
N ASP A 218 17.08 -4.42 -23.05
CA ASP A 218 16.78 -5.80 -22.69
C ASP A 218 15.67 -5.80 -21.62
N PRO A 219 14.43 -6.18 -21.95
CA PRO A 219 13.32 -6.17 -21.01
C PRO A 219 13.50 -7.15 -19.84
N ALA A 220 14.37 -8.16 -19.99
CA ALA A 220 14.68 -9.09 -18.91
C ALA A 220 15.64 -8.51 -17.86
N ARG A 221 16.14 -7.28 -18.03
CA ARG A 221 17.12 -6.65 -17.13
C ARG A 221 16.75 -5.21 -16.78
N LEU A 222 15.51 -5.00 -16.33
CA LEU A 222 15.09 -3.74 -15.75
C LEU A 222 15.44 -3.67 -14.26
N ALA A 223 15.98 -2.54 -13.83
CA ALA A 223 16.22 -2.24 -12.42
C ALA A 223 15.66 -0.85 -12.06
N MET A 224 15.54 -0.56 -10.76
CA MET A 224 14.98 0.70 -10.30
C MET A 224 15.68 1.23 -9.05
N THR A 225 15.94 2.55 -9.05
CA THR A 225 16.48 3.23 -7.87
C THR A 225 16.02 4.68 -7.77
N GLY A 226 15.77 5.12 -6.54
CA GLY A 226 15.42 6.48 -6.18
C GLY A 226 15.55 6.67 -4.68
N ALA A 227 15.58 7.93 -4.25
CA ALA A 227 15.71 8.28 -2.83
C ALA A 227 14.48 9.03 -2.31
N SER A 228 14.21 8.90 -1.00
CA SER A 228 13.07 9.56 -0.35
C SER A 228 11.74 9.15 -1.01
N GLY A 229 10.90 10.09 -1.45
CA GLY A 229 9.73 9.80 -2.30
C GLY A 229 10.03 8.95 -3.54
N GLY A 230 11.22 9.07 -4.15
CA GLY A 230 11.67 8.18 -5.22
C GLY A 230 12.01 6.76 -4.74
N GLY A 231 12.46 6.63 -3.49
CA GLY A 231 12.61 5.35 -2.80
C GLY A 231 11.25 4.70 -2.53
N THR A 232 10.24 5.49 -2.16
CA THR A 232 8.84 5.05 -2.05
C THR A 232 8.34 4.45 -3.36
N GLN A 233 8.52 5.16 -4.49
CA GLN A 233 8.14 4.61 -5.80
C GLN A 233 8.96 3.37 -6.19
N THR A 234 10.24 3.32 -5.80
CA THR A 234 11.11 2.18 -6.09
C THR A 234 10.58 0.90 -5.46
N PHE A 235 10.27 0.90 -4.15
CA PHE A 235 9.74 -0.32 -3.52
C PHE A 235 8.27 -0.59 -3.89
N LEU A 236 7.46 0.44 -4.18
CA LEU A 236 6.07 0.24 -4.61
C LEU A 236 5.98 -0.40 -6.00
N LEU A 237 6.71 0.13 -6.99
CA LEU A 237 6.72 -0.48 -8.33
C LEU A 237 7.33 -1.87 -8.28
N THR A 238 8.43 -2.05 -7.56
CA THR A 238 9.04 -3.38 -7.40
C THR A 238 8.05 -4.37 -6.80
N ALA A 239 7.26 -3.96 -5.81
CA ALA A 239 6.26 -4.83 -5.18
C ALA A 239 5.20 -5.35 -6.16
N ILE A 240 4.71 -4.51 -7.08
CA ILE A 240 3.57 -4.84 -7.96
C ILE A 240 3.95 -5.22 -9.40
N ASP A 241 5.17 -4.89 -9.84
CA ASP A 241 5.63 -5.13 -11.21
C ASP A 241 6.80 -6.12 -11.22
N PRO A 242 6.59 -7.36 -11.70
CA PRO A 242 7.62 -8.40 -11.71
C PRO A 242 8.75 -8.12 -12.71
N ARG A 243 8.59 -7.14 -13.62
CA ARG A 243 9.64 -6.79 -14.60
C ARG A 243 10.87 -6.19 -13.94
N ILE A 244 10.72 -5.54 -12.78
CA ILE A 244 11.84 -4.99 -12.02
C ILE A 244 12.63 -6.14 -11.41
N GLN A 245 13.81 -6.45 -11.96
CA GLN A 245 14.65 -7.57 -11.55
C GLN A 245 15.61 -7.24 -10.41
N ALA A 246 15.93 -5.96 -10.19
CA ALA A 246 16.73 -5.51 -9.06
C ALA A 246 16.28 -4.12 -8.61
N ALA A 247 16.30 -3.85 -7.31
CA ALA A 247 15.86 -2.57 -6.77
C ALA A 247 16.82 -2.03 -5.71
N ALA A 248 16.93 -0.70 -5.64
CA ALA A 248 17.68 -0.02 -4.59
C ALA A 248 16.91 1.21 -4.07
N PRO A 249 15.93 1.05 -3.16
CA PRO A 249 15.31 2.19 -2.48
C PRO A 249 16.33 2.82 -1.52
N VAL A 250 16.60 4.11 -1.69
CA VAL A 250 17.58 4.85 -0.89
C VAL A 250 16.86 5.74 0.13
N ASN A 251 17.27 5.66 1.39
CA ASN A 251 16.82 6.53 2.48
C ASN A 251 15.30 6.62 2.66
N MET A 252 14.56 5.52 2.47
CA MET A 252 13.09 5.54 2.63
C MET A 252 12.47 4.34 3.35
N VAL A 253 13.08 3.15 3.25
CA VAL A 253 12.58 1.98 3.96
C VAL A 253 12.83 2.17 5.46
N SER A 254 11.77 2.30 6.25
CA SER A 254 11.85 2.62 7.68
C SER A 254 10.67 2.07 8.46
N ALA A 255 10.93 1.70 9.71
CA ALA A 255 9.90 1.31 10.69
C ALA A 255 9.31 2.51 11.45
N ILE A 256 9.90 3.71 11.34
CA ILE A 256 9.55 4.87 12.18
C ILE A 256 9.09 6.11 11.42
N MET A 257 9.21 6.14 10.08
CA MET A 257 8.68 7.21 9.23
C MET A 257 8.24 6.63 7.89
N GLN A 258 7.01 6.92 7.47
CA GLN A 258 6.34 6.22 6.36
C GLN A 258 6.21 7.03 5.06
N GLY A 259 6.62 8.30 5.04
CA GLY A 259 6.52 9.21 3.90
C GLY A 259 5.93 10.55 4.31
N GLY A 260 6.54 11.64 3.87
CA GLY A 260 6.17 13.00 4.27
C GLY A 260 5.10 13.63 3.37
N SER A 261 4.87 13.10 2.17
CA SER A 261 4.00 13.67 1.13
C SER A 261 2.76 12.81 0.83
N PRO A 262 1.64 13.38 0.35
CA PRO A 262 0.51 12.61 -0.17
C PRO A 262 0.89 11.73 -1.38
N CYS A 263 1.96 12.04 -2.12
CA CYS A 263 2.46 11.17 -3.19
C CYS A 263 3.07 9.85 -2.68
N GLU A 264 3.21 9.71 -1.36
CA GLU A 264 3.73 8.53 -0.66
C GLU A 264 2.67 7.85 0.22
N ASN A 265 1.51 8.48 0.38
CA ASN A 265 0.49 8.12 1.38
C ASN A 265 -0.92 8.18 0.77
N ALA A 266 -1.24 7.23 -0.11
CA ALA A 266 -2.61 7.05 -0.56
C ALA A 266 -3.48 6.47 0.58
N PRO A 267 -4.75 6.89 0.70
CA PRO A 267 -5.71 6.21 1.56
C PRO A 267 -5.71 4.69 1.34
N ASN A 268 -5.91 3.94 2.42
CA ASN A 268 -5.88 2.48 2.49
C ASN A 268 -4.53 1.80 2.16
N LEU A 269 -3.45 2.54 1.87
CA LEU A 269 -2.17 1.93 1.48
C LEU A 269 -1.51 1.14 2.63
N ARG A 270 -1.57 1.64 3.86
CA ARG A 270 -0.85 1.11 5.03
C ARG A 270 -1.79 0.60 6.14
N ILE A 271 -2.95 0.06 5.78
CA ILE A 271 -3.81 -0.64 6.74
C ILE A 271 -3.09 -1.91 7.21
N GLY A 272 -2.66 -1.91 8.47
CA GLY A 272 -1.95 -3.04 9.08
C GLY A 272 -0.64 -3.42 8.39
N THR A 273 0.03 -2.48 7.71
CA THR A 273 1.34 -2.67 7.05
C THR A 273 2.14 -1.37 7.06
N TYR A 274 3.38 -1.40 6.59
CA TYR A 274 4.33 -0.28 6.62
C TYR A 274 5.48 -0.54 5.63
N ASN A 275 6.38 0.44 5.44
CA ASN A 275 7.37 0.45 4.35
C ASN A 275 8.29 -0.78 4.31
N VAL A 276 8.69 -1.32 5.46
CA VAL A 276 9.60 -2.49 5.53
C VAL A 276 8.93 -3.73 4.96
N GLU A 277 7.67 -3.96 5.33
CA GLU A 277 6.90 -5.11 4.84
C GLU A 277 6.61 -4.98 3.33
N ILE A 278 6.31 -3.77 2.84
CA ILE A 278 6.14 -3.50 1.42
C ILE A 278 7.46 -3.73 0.65
N ALA A 279 8.59 -3.24 1.17
CA ALA A 279 9.89 -3.44 0.54
C ALA A 279 10.27 -4.92 0.44
N ALA A 280 9.88 -5.74 1.42
CA ALA A 280 10.11 -7.18 1.39
C ALA A 280 9.35 -7.91 0.26
N LEU A 281 8.34 -7.29 -0.38
CA LEU A 281 7.67 -7.83 -1.58
C LEU A 281 8.59 -7.92 -2.80
N ALA A 282 9.81 -7.35 -2.72
CA ALA A 282 10.87 -7.58 -3.68
C ALA A 282 11.34 -9.04 -3.67
N ALA A 283 11.29 -9.73 -2.53
CA ALA A 283 11.76 -11.11 -2.39
C ALA A 283 11.13 -12.05 -3.44
N PRO A 284 11.92 -12.94 -4.07
CA PRO A 284 13.36 -13.20 -3.83
C PRO A 284 14.32 -12.37 -4.70
N ARG A 285 13.86 -11.32 -5.40
CA ARG A 285 14.69 -10.54 -6.33
C ARG A 285 15.73 -9.68 -5.60
N PRO A 286 16.91 -9.41 -6.19
CA PRO A 286 17.92 -8.55 -5.60
C PRO A 286 17.40 -7.21 -5.06
N LEU A 287 17.69 -6.90 -3.80
CA LEU A 287 17.33 -5.63 -3.14
C LEU A 287 18.53 -5.05 -2.37
N LEU A 288 18.85 -3.78 -2.61
CA LEU A 288 19.79 -3.02 -1.79
C LEU A 288 19.05 -1.95 -0.98
N MET A 289 19.11 -2.04 0.35
CA MET A 289 18.58 -1.03 1.25
C MET A 289 19.70 -0.04 1.61
N VAL A 290 19.72 1.13 0.97
CA VAL A 290 20.65 2.20 1.35
C VAL A 290 20.00 3.08 2.41
N SER A 291 20.73 3.40 3.46
CA SER A 291 20.28 4.20 4.60
C SER A 291 21.29 5.28 4.96
N ALA A 292 20.87 6.25 5.77
CA ALA A 292 21.75 7.28 6.30
C ALA A 292 21.70 7.34 7.84
N THR A 293 22.81 7.75 8.46
CA THR A 293 22.91 7.94 9.91
C THR A 293 22.02 9.10 10.41
N GLY A 294 21.86 10.14 9.59
CA GLY A 294 21.18 11.38 9.93
C GLY A 294 19.70 11.48 9.56
N ASP A 295 19.02 10.38 9.24
CA ASP A 295 17.57 10.40 8.93
C ASP A 295 16.76 9.26 9.59
N TRP A 296 15.51 9.09 9.15
CA TRP A 296 14.60 8.06 9.67
C TRP A 296 15.00 6.62 9.33
N THR A 297 15.98 6.43 8.45
CA THR A 297 16.53 5.12 8.08
C THR A 297 17.73 4.71 8.92
N ARG A 298 18.14 5.50 9.92
CA ARG A 298 19.29 5.23 10.79
C ARG A 298 19.29 3.86 11.49
N ASN A 299 18.12 3.25 11.66
CA ASN A 299 17.97 1.94 12.28
C ASN A 299 18.10 0.78 11.29
N THR A 300 18.18 1.06 9.98
CA THR A 300 18.10 0.06 8.91
C THR A 300 19.03 -1.13 9.13
N PRO A 301 20.33 -0.96 9.42
CA PRO A 301 21.22 -2.10 9.63
C PRO A 301 20.83 -3.01 10.82
N ARG A 302 20.09 -2.48 11.81
CA ARG A 302 19.77 -3.15 13.08
C ARG A 302 18.33 -3.65 13.17
N GLU A 303 17.38 -2.99 12.51
CA GLU A 303 15.94 -3.30 12.63
C GLU A 303 15.32 -3.68 11.29
N GLU A 304 15.34 -2.78 10.30
CA GLU A 304 14.61 -2.97 9.04
C GLU A 304 15.26 -4.01 8.12
N PHE A 305 16.59 -4.00 7.97
CA PHE A 305 17.30 -4.97 7.13
C PHE A 305 17.15 -6.41 7.66
N PRO A 306 17.38 -6.72 8.95
CA PRO A 306 17.16 -8.06 9.48
C PRO A 306 15.72 -8.55 9.27
N ALA A 307 14.71 -7.67 9.38
CA ALA A 307 13.32 -8.02 9.12
C ALA A 307 13.07 -8.41 7.66
N VAL A 308 13.58 -7.63 6.70
CA VAL A 308 13.49 -7.97 5.27
C VAL A 308 14.29 -9.23 4.95
N GLN A 309 15.49 -9.38 5.53
CA GLN A 309 16.34 -10.55 5.31
C GLN A 309 15.69 -11.84 5.81
N ALA A 310 14.97 -11.81 6.94
CA ALA A 310 14.21 -12.96 7.43
C ALA A 310 13.17 -13.45 6.40
N ILE A 311 12.54 -12.54 5.65
CA ILE A 311 11.63 -12.90 4.56
C ILE A 311 12.39 -13.54 3.40
N TYR A 312 13.54 -12.98 3.00
CA TYR A 312 14.40 -13.59 1.97
C TYR A 312 14.92 -14.98 2.37
N GLN A 313 15.12 -15.24 3.67
CA GLN A 313 15.50 -16.56 4.19
C GLN A 313 14.41 -17.61 3.95
N LEU A 314 13.12 -17.24 3.98
CA LEU A 314 12.01 -18.16 3.66
C LEU A 314 12.09 -18.70 2.21
N TYR A 315 12.74 -17.94 1.30
CA TYR A 315 13.01 -18.36 -0.07
C TYR A 315 14.37 -19.05 -0.25
N GLY A 316 15.17 -19.18 0.82
CA GLY A 316 16.57 -19.62 0.71
C GLY A 316 17.48 -18.62 0.00
N LYS A 317 17.11 -17.33 -0.02
CA LYS A 317 17.76 -16.26 -0.80
C LYS A 317 18.23 -15.09 0.05
N ALA A 318 18.65 -15.34 1.29
CA ALA A 318 19.10 -14.30 2.23
C ALA A 318 20.22 -13.38 1.69
N ALA A 319 21.05 -13.88 0.77
CA ALA A 319 22.14 -13.14 0.12
C ALA A 319 21.68 -12.26 -1.06
N GLU A 320 20.39 -12.29 -1.43
CA GLU A 320 19.82 -11.39 -2.44
C GLU A 320 19.34 -10.06 -1.85
N VAL A 321 19.41 -9.88 -0.53
CA VAL A 321 19.20 -8.58 0.10
C VAL A 321 20.46 -8.11 0.80
N GLU A 322 20.83 -6.86 0.54
CA GLU A 322 22.03 -6.20 1.09
C GLU A 322 21.61 -4.87 1.76
N THR A 323 22.43 -4.38 2.69
CA THR A 323 22.26 -3.05 3.29
C THR A 323 23.57 -2.27 3.27
N GLN A 324 23.48 -0.95 3.09
CA GLN A 324 24.60 -0.02 3.21
C GLN A 324 24.12 1.22 3.96
N GLN A 325 24.88 1.67 4.96
CA GLN A 325 24.59 2.88 5.71
C GLN A 325 25.69 3.91 5.47
N VAL A 326 25.29 5.09 5.02
CA VAL A 326 26.18 6.22 4.73
C VAL A 326 26.13 7.21 5.88
N ASP A 327 27.30 7.68 6.33
CA ASP A 327 27.38 8.72 7.35
C ASP A 327 27.10 10.10 6.76
N ALA A 328 25.82 10.48 6.76
CA ALA A 328 25.33 11.70 6.16
C ALA A 328 23.93 12.05 6.69
N PRO A 329 23.46 13.30 6.52
CA PRO A 329 22.04 13.60 6.60
C PRO A 329 21.26 12.91 5.46
N HIS A 330 19.95 13.13 5.40
CA HIS A 330 19.10 12.61 4.32
C HIS A 330 19.66 12.95 2.93
N ASN A 331 19.91 11.94 2.08
CA ASN A 331 20.70 12.12 0.87
C ASN A 331 20.42 11.08 -0.23
N TYR A 332 20.99 11.37 -1.40
CA TYR A 332 21.48 10.39 -2.38
C TYR A 332 22.82 10.92 -2.94
N ASN A 333 23.77 11.14 -2.02
CA ASN A 333 25.09 11.70 -2.28
C ASN A 333 25.97 10.73 -3.10
N ARG A 334 27.23 11.11 -3.36
CA ARG A 334 28.15 10.30 -4.16
C ARG A 334 28.37 8.90 -3.58
N GLU A 335 28.59 8.78 -2.28
CA GLU A 335 28.82 7.49 -1.62
C GLU A 335 27.60 6.56 -1.77
N SER A 336 26.40 7.06 -1.48
CA SER A 336 25.14 6.34 -1.73
C SER A 336 25.00 5.90 -3.19
N ARG A 337 25.39 6.75 -4.15
CA ARG A 337 25.38 6.42 -5.59
C ARG A 337 26.35 5.30 -5.94
N GLU A 338 27.58 5.35 -5.42
CA GLU A 338 28.59 4.32 -5.67
C GLU A 338 28.20 2.95 -5.10
N HIS A 339 27.55 2.89 -3.92
CA HIS A 339 26.98 1.64 -3.43
C HIS A 339 25.95 1.04 -4.40
N VAL A 340 25.06 1.87 -4.94
CA VAL A 340 24.05 1.42 -5.91
C VAL A 340 24.67 1.01 -7.25
N TYR A 341 25.67 1.75 -7.75
CA TYR A 341 26.40 1.38 -8.97
C TYR A 341 27.04 0.00 -8.82
N LYS A 342 27.74 -0.23 -7.70
CA LYS A 342 28.41 -1.49 -7.39
C LYS A 342 27.42 -2.64 -7.26
N PHE A 343 26.27 -2.40 -6.63
CA PHE A 343 25.21 -3.40 -6.51
C PHE A 343 24.61 -3.79 -7.87
N PHE A 344 24.21 -2.82 -8.70
CA PHE A 344 23.68 -3.13 -10.02
C PHE A 344 24.73 -3.74 -10.94
N ALA A 345 26.00 -3.35 -10.83
CA ALA A 345 27.08 -4.01 -11.55
C ALA A 345 27.11 -5.52 -11.27
N ARG A 346 27.02 -5.93 -10.00
CA ARG A 346 26.95 -7.35 -9.62
C ARG A 346 25.65 -8.01 -10.08
N LYS A 347 24.50 -7.41 -9.77
CA LYS A 347 23.18 -8.07 -9.87
C LYS A 347 22.53 -7.96 -11.25
N VAL A 348 22.91 -6.96 -12.05
CA VAL A 348 22.28 -6.65 -13.35
C VAL A 348 23.26 -6.81 -14.50
N LEU A 349 24.51 -6.36 -14.35
CA LEU A 349 25.56 -6.57 -15.37
C LEU A 349 26.31 -7.89 -15.23
N GLY A 350 26.21 -8.58 -14.09
CA GLY A 350 26.94 -9.82 -13.82
C GLY A 350 28.44 -9.62 -13.60
N ALA A 351 28.86 -8.42 -13.18
CA ALA A 351 30.26 -8.12 -12.91
C ALA A 351 30.79 -8.96 -11.72
N SER A 352 31.85 -9.72 -11.94
CA SER A 352 32.54 -10.49 -10.89
C SER A 352 33.31 -9.61 -9.92
N ASP A 353 33.77 -8.45 -10.39
CA ASP A 353 34.37 -7.39 -9.59
C ASP A 353 33.67 -6.05 -9.88
N ALA A 354 33.22 -5.40 -8.80
CA ALA A 354 32.52 -4.12 -8.85
C ALA A 354 33.43 -2.92 -8.47
N SER A 355 34.70 -3.15 -8.17
CA SER A 355 35.65 -2.11 -7.73
C SER A 355 35.73 -0.92 -8.70
N GLY A 356 35.67 -1.17 -10.01
CA GLY A 356 35.74 -0.14 -11.06
C GLY A 356 34.44 0.64 -11.33
N TYR A 357 33.34 0.37 -10.61
CA TYR A 357 32.04 1.03 -10.81
C TYR A 357 31.87 2.23 -9.87
N GLU A 358 32.80 3.18 -10.00
CA GLU A 358 32.82 4.44 -9.22
C GLU A 358 32.26 5.62 -10.01
N GLU A 359 31.94 6.70 -9.30
CA GLU A 359 31.51 7.93 -9.96
C GLU A 359 32.68 8.61 -10.66
N LYS A 360 32.53 8.86 -11.96
CA LYS A 360 33.45 9.65 -12.78
C LYS A 360 32.96 11.09 -12.89
N GLY A 361 33.90 12.01 -13.15
CA GLY A 361 33.59 13.42 -13.38
C GLY A 361 32.53 13.61 -14.46
N TYR A 362 31.54 14.46 -14.20
CA TYR A 362 30.38 14.69 -15.05
C TYR A 362 30.15 16.19 -15.24
N ARG A 363 29.40 16.52 -16.28
CA ARG A 363 28.91 17.88 -16.54
C ARG A 363 27.38 17.83 -16.47
N VAL A 364 26.81 18.76 -15.73
CA VAL A 364 25.35 18.94 -15.66
C VAL A 364 24.96 20.05 -16.63
N GLU A 365 23.98 19.77 -17.48
CA GLU A 365 23.47 20.76 -18.42
C GLU A 365 22.61 21.80 -17.75
N LYS A 366 22.38 22.91 -18.45
CA LYS A 366 21.47 23.95 -17.98
C LYS A 366 20.05 23.40 -17.93
N LEU A 367 19.24 23.89 -16.99
CA LEU A 367 17.86 23.44 -16.79
C LEU A 367 17.05 23.50 -18.10
N GLN A 368 17.17 24.59 -18.86
CA GLN A 368 16.51 24.80 -20.15
C GLN A 368 16.83 23.72 -21.21
N ASP A 369 18.03 23.14 -21.15
CA ASP A 369 18.45 22.12 -22.11
C ASP A 369 17.88 20.74 -21.72
N MET A 370 17.54 20.56 -20.44
CA MET A 370 17.03 19.32 -19.84
C MET A 370 15.50 19.26 -19.76
N LEU A 371 14.81 20.41 -19.77
CA LEU A 371 13.36 20.52 -19.71
C LEU A 371 12.71 20.33 -21.08
N ALA A 372 11.72 19.45 -21.16
CA ALA A 372 11.01 19.15 -22.39
C ALA A 372 10.04 20.27 -22.82
N LEU A 373 9.49 21.00 -21.86
CA LEU A 373 8.54 22.08 -22.04
C LEU A 373 9.18 23.47 -21.96
N HIS A 374 10.50 23.58 -21.76
CA HIS A 374 11.15 24.88 -21.84
C HIS A 374 11.03 25.46 -23.26
N GLY A 375 10.36 26.60 -23.38
CA GLY A 375 10.05 27.22 -24.68
C GLY A 375 9.04 26.44 -25.53
N ARG A 376 8.31 25.48 -24.94
CA ARG A 376 7.31 24.64 -25.63
C ARG A 376 6.02 24.54 -24.83
N SER A 377 4.90 24.38 -25.51
CA SER A 377 3.64 23.98 -24.88
C SER A 377 3.54 22.45 -24.78
N LEU A 378 2.61 21.98 -23.96
CA LEU A 378 2.17 20.59 -24.01
C LEU A 378 1.69 20.23 -25.44
N PRO A 379 1.81 18.97 -25.85
CA PRO A 379 1.36 18.53 -27.17
C PRO A 379 -0.14 18.80 -27.40
N PRO A 380 -0.58 18.96 -28.66
CA PRO A 380 -2.00 19.05 -28.99
C PRO A 380 -2.78 17.85 -28.45
N GLY A 381 -3.95 18.12 -27.84
CA GLY A 381 -4.77 17.09 -27.18
C GLY A 381 -4.43 16.83 -25.71
N ALA A 382 -3.46 17.55 -25.13
CA ALA A 382 -3.22 17.52 -23.70
C ALA A 382 -4.46 17.97 -22.91
N LEU A 383 -4.85 17.16 -21.91
CA LEU A 383 -6.03 17.40 -21.07
C LEU A 383 -5.70 18.30 -19.88
N THR A 384 -6.69 19.07 -19.43
CA THR A 384 -6.61 19.80 -18.15
C THR A 384 -6.76 18.83 -16.96
N TYR A 385 -6.43 19.29 -15.74
CA TYR A 385 -6.67 18.53 -14.51
C TYR A 385 -8.10 17.97 -14.42
N GLN A 386 -9.12 18.81 -14.66
CA GLN A 386 -10.52 18.40 -14.59
C GLN A 386 -10.88 17.34 -15.64
N GLN A 387 -10.32 17.46 -16.85
CA GLN A 387 -10.54 16.48 -17.92
C GLN A 387 -9.84 15.15 -17.61
N ILE A 388 -8.64 15.17 -16.99
CA ILE A 388 -7.94 13.96 -16.54
C ILE A 388 -8.75 13.24 -15.46
N VAL A 389 -9.27 13.98 -14.48
CA VAL A 389 -10.13 13.40 -13.42
C VAL A 389 -11.39 12.79 -14.05
N ALA A 390 -12.05 13.50 -14.96
CA ALA A 390 -13.23 12.99 -15.66
C ALA A 390 -12.92 11.73 -16.48
N GLN A 391 -11.78 11.69 -17.17
CA GLN A 391 -11.33 10.51 -17.91
C GLN A 391 -11.07 9.32 -16.97
N TRP A 392 -10.41 9.54 -15.83
CA TRP A 392 -10.16 8.49 -14.84
C TRP A 392 -11.46 7.88 -14.31
N ILE A 393 -12.42 8.74 -13.97
CA ILE A 393 -13.76 8.35 -13.50
C ILE A 393 -14.51 7.57 -14.60
N ALA A 394 -14.50 8.07 -15.83
CA ALA A 394 -15.17 7.42 -16.96
C ALA A 394 -14.60 6.03 -17.23
N ALA A 395 -13.27 5.87 -17.19
CA ALA A 395 -12.60 4.59 -17.33
C ALA A 395 -12.99 3.61 -16.20
N ALA A 396 -13.06 4.10 -14.96
CA ALA A 396 -13.51 3.31 -13.81
C ALA A 396 -14.97 2.84 -13.93
N ALA A 397 -15.87 3.76 -14.28
CA ALA A 397 -17.27 3.44 -14.50
C ALA A 397 -17.46 2.43 -15.64
N TRP A 398 -16.69 2.58 -16.73
CA TRP A 398 -16.68 1.62 -17.83
C TRP A 398 -16.23 0.24 -17.37
N GLN A 399 -15.08 0.12 -16.68
CA GLN A 399 -14.58 -1.16 -16.15
C GLN A 399 -15.61 -1.84 -15.24
N THR A 400 -16.29 -1.09 -14.37
CA THR A 400 -17.37 -1.62 -13.53
C THR A 400 -18.55 -2.15 -14.36
N ARG A 401 -19.00 -1.41 -15.37
CA ARG A 401 -20.12 -1.83 -16.24
C ARG A 401 -19.78 -3.05 -17.08
N THR A 402 -18.55 -3.17 -17.54
CA THR A 402 -18.11 -4.28 -18.42
C THR A 402 -17.60 -5.51 -17.67
N THR A 403 -17.30 -5.42 -16.36
CA THR A 403 -16.99 -6.61 -15.55
C THR A 403 -18.22 -7.50 -15.50
N THR A 404 -18.18 -8.71 -16.05
CA THR A 404 -19.32 -9.65 -16.05
C THR A 404 -19.36 -10.53 -14.79
N ASP A 405 -18.18 -10.86 -14.26
CA ASP A 405 -18.03 -11.71 -13.08
C ASP A 405 -18.29 -10.93 -11.77
N ALA A 406 -19.35 -11.31 -11.07
CA ALA A 406 -19.72 -10.71 -9.79
C ALA A 406 -18.65 -10.91 -8.71
N ALA A 407 -17.89 -12.02 -8.74
CA ALA A 407 -16.83 -12.27 -7.76
C ALA A 407 -15.69 -11.24 -7.87
N GLN A 408 -15.41 -10.74 -9.07
CA GLN A 408 -14.42 -9.67 -9.26
C GLN A 408 -14.91 -8.33 -8.70
N LEU A 409 -16.20 -8.00 -8.85
CA LEU A 409 -16.79 -6.81 -8.24
C LEU A 409 -16.80 -6.91 -6.71
N GLU A 410 -17.15 -8.09 -6.19
CA GLU A 410 -17.08 -8.37 -4.76
C GLU A 410 -15.66 -8.17 -4.23
N GLU A 411 -14.65 -8.77 -4.87
CA GLU A 411 -13.25 -8.65 -4.43
C GLU A 411 -12.80 -7.19 -4.40
N ARG A 412 -13.15 -6.40 -5.43
CA ARG A 412 -12.82 -4.96 -5.48
C ARG A 412 -13.44 -4.21 -4.30
N LEU A 413 -14.73 -4.41 -4.05
CA LEU A 413 -15.45 -3.78 -2.94
C LEU A 413 -14.87 -4.20 -1.59
N ARG A 414 -14.58 -5.51 -1.44
CA ARG A 414 -14.01 -6.09 -0.23
C ARG A 414 -12.64 -5.49 0.11
N VAL A 415 -11.76 -5.34 -0.89
CA VAL A 415 -10.44 -4.72 -0.71
C VAL A 415 -10.55 -3.23 -0.39
N ALA A 416 -11.43 -2.47 -1.07
CA ALA A 416 -11.60 -1.04 -0.81
C ALA A 416 -12.19 -0.74 0.57
N ILE A 417 -13.17 -1.55 1.01
CA ILE A 417 -13.74 -1.49 2.37
C ILE A 417 -12.73 -2.02 3.41
N GLY A 418 -11.84 -2.92 3.00
CA GLY A 418 -11.00 -3.68 3.92
C GLY A 418 -11.80 -4.66 4.77
N ALA A 419 -12.93 -5.14 4.26
CA ALA A 419 -13.76 -6.11 4.96
C ALA A 419 -13.22 -7.53 4.81
N GLU A 420 -13.35 -8.32 5.86
CA GLU A 420 -13.08 -9.76 5.85
C GLU A 420 -14.17 -10.51 6.58
N TRP A 421 -14.53 -11.69 6.05
CA TRP A 421 -15.39 -12.62 6.77
C TRP A 421 -14.56 -13.33 7.85
N PRO A 422 -14.83 -13.12 9.14
CA PRO A 422 -14.03 -13.74 10.18
C PRO A 422 -14.28 -15.25 10.25
N THR A 423 -13.20 -16.00 10.42
CA THR A 423 -13.25 -17.45 10.66
C THR A 423 -13.78 -17.77 12.06
N SER A 424 -13.47 -16.91 13.04
CA SER A 424 -13.82 -17.04 14.46
C SER A 424 -14.31 -15.69 15.01
N VAL A 425 -15.43 -15.70 15.74
CA VAL A 425 -15.97 -14.52 16.41
C VAL A 425 -16.04 -14.80 17.91
N VAL A 426 -15.26 -14.03 18.66
CA VAL A 426 -15.30 -14.04 20.12
C VAL A 426 -16.50 -13.24 20.61
N HIS A 427 -17.11 -13.66 21.72
CA HIS A 427 -18.23 -12.93 22.28
C HIS A 427 -18.30 -13.05 23.81
N SER A 428 -18.99 -12.08 24.42
CA SER A 428 -19.45 -12.14 25.81
C SER A 428 -20.93 -11.77 25.85
N GLN A 429 -21.68 -12.37 26.77
CA GLN A 429 -23.12 -12.12 26.91
C GLN A 429 -23.51 -12.00 28.38
N GLN A 430 -24.32 -10.99 28.70
CA GLN A 430 -24.93 -10.79 30.01
C GLN A 430 -26.40 -10.38 29.84
N GLY A 431 -27.31 -11.33 30.10
CA GLY A 431 -28.73 -11.14 29.79
C GLY A 431 -28.94 -10.95 28.28
N GLU A 432 -29.60 -9.86 27.90
CA GLU A 432 -29.80 -9.48 26.49
C GLU A 432 -28.56 -8.80 25.89
N ALA A 433 -27.64 -8.26 26.70
CA ALA A 433 -26.47 -7.57 26.18
C ALA A 433 -25.44 -8.57 25.64
N VAL A 434 -24.94 -8.33 24.43
CA VAL A 434 -23.88 -9.11 23.80
C VAL A 434 -22.78 -8.17 23.30
N VAL A 435 -21.54 -8.63 23.32
CA VAL A 435 -20.42 -7.96 22.67
C VAL A 435 -19.75 -8.99 21.76
N LEU A 436 -19.47 -8.61 20.52
CA LEU A 436 -18.77 -9.43 19.53
C LEU A 436 -17.40 -8.81 19.22
N GLY A 437 -16.48 -9.64 18.72
CA GLY A 437 -15.19 -9.20 18.18
C GLY A 437 -14.56 -10.29 17.31
N ARG A 438 -13.73 -9.90 16.35
CA ARG A 438 -12.91 -10.84 15.59
C ARG A 438 -11.75 -11.30 16.47
N GLU A 439 -11.55 -12.62 16.54
CA GLU A 439 -10.52 -13.22 17.38
C GLU A 439 -9.14 -12.64 17.06
N GLY A 440 -8.41 -12.18 18.07
CA GLY A 440 -7.07 -11.61 17.93
C GLY A 440 -6.97 -10.25 17.22
N VAL A 441 -8.09 -9.61 16.83
CA VAL A 441 -8.06 -8.32 16.12
C VAL A 441 -8.25 -7.12 17.06
N GLY A 442 -9.03 -7.28 18.13
CA GLY A 442 -9.26 -6.25 19.14
C GLY A 442 -10.38 -5.24 18.80
N ASP A 443 -11.24 -5.55 17.83
CA ASP A 443 -12.48 -4.82 17.61
C ASP A 443 -13.57 -5.21 18.61
N ARG A 444 -14.51 -4.28 18.82
CA ARG A 444 -15.59 -4.43 19.79
C ARG A 444 -16.90 -3.98 19.16
N VAL A 445 -17.86 -4.90 19.08
CA VAL A 445 -19.20 -4.66 18.51
C VAL A 445 -20.25 -4.95 19.57
N PRO A 446 -20.69 -3.95 20.36
CA PRO A 446 -21.76 -4.11 21.33
C PRO A 446 -23.10 -4.34 20.65
N GLY A 447 -24.04 -4.92 21.36
CA GLY A 447 -25.35 -5.20 20.83
C GLY A 447 -26.32 -5.80 21.83
N LEU A 448 -27.49 -6.19 21.30
CA LEU A 448 -28.53 -6.90 22.02
C LEU A 448 -28.87 -8.19 21.27
N TRP A 449 -28.86 -9.31 21.97
CA TRP A 449 -29.22 -10.63 21.44
C TRP A 449 -30.50 -11.16 22.09
N PHE A 450 -31.49 -11.47 21.25
CA PHE A 450 -32.74 -12.10 21.64
C PHE A 450 -32.80 -13.48 20.99
N PRO A 451 -32.61 -14.58 21.74
CA PRO A 451 -32.66 -15.92 21.18
C PRO A 451 -34.08 -16.28 20.75
N GLY A 452 -34.20 -17.15 19.75
CA GLY A 452 -35.48 -17.60 19.21
C GLY A 452 -35.30 -18.76 18.24
N LYS A 453 -36.37 -19.14 17.54
CA LYS A 453 -36.33 -20.23 16.53
C LYS A 453 -36.52 -19.70 15.11
N GLY A 454 -35.85 -20.31 14.14
CA GLY A 454 -35.98 -20.00 12.71
C GLY A 454 -34.87 -19.09 12.15
N GLU A 455 -35.18 -18.41 11.03
CA GLU A 455 -34.30 -17.41 10.42
C GLU A 455 -34.06 -16.26 11.42
N ALA A 456 -32.80 -15.83 11.57
CA ALA A 456 -32.39 -14.73 12.44
C ALA A 456 -32.37 -13.37 11.72
N LEU A 457 -32.73 -12.31 12.43
CA LEU A 457 -32.67 -10.92 11.97
C LEU A 457 -31.47 -10.24 12.59
N LEU A 458 -30.58 -9.71 11.75
CA LEU A 458 -29.63 -8.69 12.12
C LEU A 458 -30.22 -7.33 11.75
N ALA A 459 -30.51 -6.48 12.74
CA ALA A 459 -31.01 -5.12 12.50
C ALA A 459 -29.98 -4.06 12.94
N VAL A 460 -29.76 -3.08 12.07
CA VAL A 460 -28.78 -2.01 12.25
C VAL A 460 -29.47 -0.66 12.13
N HIS A 461 -29.17 0.25 13.05
CA HIS A 461 -29.73 1.60 13.09
C HIS A 461 -28.59 2.62 13.25
N PRO A 462 -28.66 3.81 12.61
CA PRO A 462 -27.61 4.83 12.74
C PRO A 462 -27.36 5.30 14.18
N ASP A 463 -28.40 5.28 15.02
CA ASP A 463 -28.32 5.63 16.45
C ASP A 463 -28.03 4.42 17.38
N GLY A 464 -27.75 3.24 16.82
CA GLY A 464 -27.37 2.03 17.55
C GLY A 464 -28.52 1.08 17.93
N ALA A 465 -28.18 0.00 18.62
CA ALA A 465 -29.02 -1.13 19.00
C ALA A 465 -30.24 -0.71 19.84
N SER A 466 -30.10 0.30 20.70
CA SER A 466 -31.21 0.82 21.51
C SER A 466 -32.33 1.40 20.63
N ALA A 467 -31.97 2.18 19.60
CA ALA A 467 -32.92 2.69 18.62
C ALA A 467 -33.46 1.56 17.73
N ALA A 468 -32.61 0.64 17.29
CA ALA A 468 -33.02 -0.53 16.51
C ALA A 468 -34.09 -1.39 17.23
N ARG A 469 -34.03 -1.48 18.57
CA ARG A 469 -35.00 -2.22 19.40
C ARG A 469 -36.43 -1.69 19.24
N ASN A 470 -36.59 -0.42 18.88
CA ASN A 470 -37.88 0.25 18.76
C ASN A 470 -38.46 0.21 17.34
N LEU A 471 -37.75 -0.36 16.37
CA LEU A 471 -38.27 -0.57 15.02
C LEU A 471 -39.44 -1.56 15.05
N ASP A 472 -40.50 -1.27 14.32
CA ASP A 472 -41.71 -2.10 14.33
C ASP A 472 -41.43 -3.54 13.87
N ARG A 473 -40.63 -3.71 12.83
CA ARG A 473 -40.15 -5.03 12.39
C ARG A 473 -39.44 -5.81 13.49
N VAL A 474 -38.63 -5.15 14.31
CA VAL A 474 -37.91 -5.79 15.42
C VAL A 474 -38.90 -6.22 16.51
N LYS A 475 -39.89 -5.38 16.83
CA LYS A 475 -40.96 -5.73 17.77
C LYS A 475 -41.78 -6.93 17.26
N GLU A 476 -42.17 -6.94 15.99
CA GLU A 476 -42.90 -8.03 15.35
C GLU A 476 -42.12 -9.35 15.41
N TRP A 477 -40.84 -9.32 15.05
CA TRP A 477 -39.97 -10.51 15.11
C TRP A 477 -39.81 -11.06 16.51
N ARG A 478 -39.63 -10.18 17.50
CA ARG A 478 -39.53 -10.58 18.91
C ARG A 478 -40.85 -11.16 19.42
N ALA A 479 -41.99 -10.55 19.06
CA ALA A 479 -43.32 -11.07 19.40
C ALA A 479 -43.59 -12.45 18.79
N ALA A 480 -43.03 -12.73 17.60
CA ALA A 480 -43.11 -14.03 16.94
C ALA A 480 -42.11 -15.08 17.48
N GLY A 481 -41.32 -14.77 18.52
CA GLY A 481 -40.33 -15.69 19.09
C GLY A 481 -39.15 -16.02 18.15
N ARG A 482 -38.87 -15.14 17.19
CA ARG A 482 -37.77 -15.29 16.22
C ARG A 482 -36.47 -14.69 16.75
N PRO A 483 -35.30 -15.23 16.36
CA PRO A 483 -34.01 -14.74 16.82
C PRO A 483 -33.71 -13.34 16.24
N VAL A 484 -33.26 -12.42 17.09
CA VAL A 484 -32.92 -11.04 16.70
C VAL A 484 -31.59 -10.61 17.32
N LEU A 485 -30.66 -10.17 16.48
CA LEU A 485 -29.43 -9.49 16.86
C LEU A 485 -29.52 -8.02 16.46
N LEU A 486 -29.27 -7.13 17.41
CA LEU A 486 -29.12 -5.70 17.20
C LEU A 486 -27.68 -5.32 17.52
N ILE A 487 -27.04 -4.48 16.72
CA ILE A 487 -25.66 -4.05 16.99
C ILE A 487 -25.51 -2.53 17.05
N ASP A 488 -24.60 -2.08 17.89
CA ASP A 488 -23.99 -0.76 17.83
C ASP A 488 -22.79 -0.87 16.88
N ALA A 489 -23.02 -0.58 15.60
CA ALA A 489 -21.92 -0.50 14.62
C ALA A 489 -20.92 0.59 15.03
N PHE A 490 -19.68 0.51 14.53
CA PHE A 490 -18.60 1.44 14.89
C PHE A 490 -19.04 2.91 14.94
N GLN A 491 -18.76 3.57 16.08
CA GLN A 491 -19.14 4.97 16.33
C GLN A 491 -20.66 5.24 16.25
N THR A 492 -21.47 4.30 16.74
CA THR A 492 -22.93 4.45 16.95
C THR A 492 -23.32 3.92 18.33
N GLY A 493 -24.46 4.36 18.89
CA GLY A 493 -24.97 3.87 20.17
C GLY A 493 -23.91 3.86 21.29
N SER A 494 -23.75 2.71 21.97
CA SER A 494 -22.75 2.53 23.02
C SER A 494 -21.31 2.30 22.52
N ALA A 495 -21.10 2.20 21.20
CA ALA A 495 -19.77 2.05 20.58
C ALA A 495 -19.09 3.39 20.27
N VAL A 496 -19.74 4.53 20.53
CA VAL A 496 -19.13 5.86 20.39
C VAL A 496 -18.01 6.01 21.41
N ALA A 497 -16.82 6.38 20.93
CA ALA A 497 -15.66 6.63 21.79
C ALA A 497 -14.72 7.66 21.13
N PRO A 498 -13.88 8.36 21.91
CA PRO A 498 -12.87 9.26 21.35
C PRO A 498 -11.92 8.54 20.38
N ARG A 499 -11.65 9.15 19.23
CA ARG A 499 -10.72 8.65 18.21
C ARG A 499 -9.93 9.82 17.63
N ASN A 500 -8.62 9.80 17.79
CA ASN A 500 -7.76 10.87 17.27
C ASN A 500 -7.66 10.77 15.74
N ARG A 501 -8.16 11.80 15.04
CA ARG A 501 -8.09 11.92 13.57
C ARG A 501 -7.15 13.01 13.11
N ASP A 502 -6.54 13.75 14.05
CA ASP A 502 -5.71 14.92 13.79
C ASP A 502 -4.27 14.52 13.44
N THR A 503 -4.12 13.45 12.66
CA THR A 503 -2.84 12.95 12.20
C THR A 503 -2.73 13.07 10.69
N ARG A 504 -1.51 13.34 10.21
CA ARG A 504 -1.24 13.38 8.77
C ARG A 504 -1.59 12.04 8.16
N TYR A 505 -2.30 12.11 7.03
CA TYR A 505 -2.68 10.95 6.24
C TYR A 505 -3.44 9.88 7.04
N PHE A 506 -4.32 10.27 7.96
CA PHE A 506 -5.09 9.35 8.80
C PHE A 506 -5.63 8.12 8.04
N LEU A 507 -6.27 8.34 6.88
CA LEU A 507 -6.86 7.27 6.07
C LEU A 507 -5.86 6.37 5.34
N THR A 508 -4.56 6.71 5.31
CA THR A 508 -3.51 5.81 4.83
C THR A 508 -3.32 4.63 5.78
N PHE A 509 -3.44 4.87 7.08
CA PHE A 509 -3.13 3.91 8.15
C PHE A 509 -4.38 3.37 8.84
N ASN A 510 -5.49 4.11 8.78
CA ASN A 510 -6.72 3.82 9.49
C ASN A 510 -7.89 3.71 8.53
N ARG A 511 -8.75 2.70 8.76
CA ARG A 511 -10.02 2.58 8.05
C ARG A 511 -10.95 3.74 8.42
N SER A 512 -11.73 4.20 7.43
CA SER A 512 -12.82 5.14 7.67
C SER A 512 -13.85 4.52 8.62
N ASP A 513 -14.66 5.36 9.26
CA ASP A 513 -15.70 4.87 10.16
C ASP A 513 -16.69 3.97 9.41
N ASP A 514 -17.08 4.34 8.19
CA ASP A 514 -18.04 3.58 7.37
C ASP A 514 -17.47 2.22 6.94
N ALA A 515 -16.17 2.12 6.68
CA ALA A 515 -15.50 0.84 6.46
C ALA A 515 -15.53 -0.05 7.73
N ASN A 516 -15.32 0.53 8.91
CA ASN A 516 -15.43 -0.19 10.18
C ASN A 516 -16.87 -0.63 10.46
N ARG A 517 -17.88 0.20 10.15
CA ARG A 517 -19.30 -0.15 10.30
C ARG A 517 -19.68 -1.33 9.39
N ALA A 518 -19.25 -1.30 8.13
CA ALA A 518 -19.47 -2.41 7.21
C ALA A 518 -18.81 -3.71 7.74
N GLN A 519 -17.59 -3.62 8.27
CA GLN A 519 -16.92 -4.77 8.89
C GLN A 519 -17.67 -5.29 10.13
N ASP A 520 -18.20 -4.42 10.99
CA ASP A 520 -18.95 -4.85 12.18
C ASP A 520 -20.21 -5.63 11.82
N ILE A 521 -20.91 -5.21 10.76
CA ILE A 521 -22.06 -5.93 10.21
C ILE A 521 -21.63 -7.31 9.68
N VAL A 522 -20.49 -7.40 8.97
CA VAL A 522 -19.93 -8.68 8.52
C VAL A 522 -19.59 -9.59 9.72
N THR A 523 -18.97 -9.04 10.76
CA THR A 523 -18.66 -9.78 12.00
C THR A 523 -19.92 -10.31 12.68
N ALA A 524 -20.98 -9.50 12.76
CA ALA A 524 -22.25 -9.91 13.33
C ALA A 524 -22.93 -11.02 12.51
N MET A 525 -22.90 -10.94 11.17
CA MET A 525 -23.40 -12.01 10.30
C MET A 525 -22.62 -13.32 10.50
N ALA A 526 -21.30 -13.24 10.61
CA ALA A 526 -20.45 -14.41 10.85
C ALA A 526 -20.74 -15.08 12.19
N TRP A 527 -20.96 -14.28 13.24
CA TRP A 527 -21.39 -14.81 14.52
C TRP A 527 -22.75 -15.52 14.44
N LEU A 528 -23.75 -14.93 13.77
CA LEU A 528 -25.05 -15.58 13.57
C LEU A 528 -24.93 -16.93 12.84
N VAL A 529 -24.05 -17.01 11.84
CA VAL A 529 -23.75 -18.27 11.15
C VAL A 529 -23.12 -19.29 12.09
N GLN A 530 -22.21 -18.88 12.98
CA GLN A 530 -21.63 -19.74 14.02
C GLN A 530 -22.68 -20.19 15.06
N GLN A 531 -23.73 -19.39 15.31
CA GLN A 531 -24.88 -19.77 16.12
C GLN A 531 -25.89 -20.68 15.38
N GLY A 532 -25.60 -21.08 14.14
CA GLY A 532 -26.43 -21.98 13.34
C GLY A 532 -27.40 -21.29 12.37
N HIS A 533 -27.43 -19.96 12.31
CA HIS A 533 -28.28 -19.21 11.39
C HIS A 533 -27.57 -18.99 10.04
N GLN A 534 -27.59 -20.01 9.17
CA GLN A 534 -26.80 -20.03 7.92
C GLN A 534 -27.14 -18.94 6.89
N LYS A 535 -28.37 -18.40 6.92
CA LYS A 535 -28.82 -17.33 6.02
C LYS A 535 -29.52 -16.23 6.84
N PRO A 536 -28.76 -15.38 7.55
CA PRO A 536 -29.36 -14.32 8.34
C PRO A 536 -30.05 -13.30 7.42
N ARG A 537 -31.16 -12.73 7.90
CA ARG A 537 -31.80 -11.57 7.30
C ARG A 537 -31.14 -10.32 7.85
N LEU A 538 -30.66 -9.44 6.99
CA LEU A 538 -30.06 -8.17 7.35
C LEU A 538 -31.03 -7.04 7.03
N THR A 539 -31.30 -6.17 8.00
CA THR A 539 -32.04 -4.93 7.77
C THR A 539 -31.28 -3.72 8.31
N GLY A 540 -31.34 -2.62 7.58
CA GLY A 540 -30.75 -1.34 7.98
C GLY A 540 -31.71 -0.20 7.65
N THR A 541 -31.74 0.85 8.48
CA THR A 541 -32.57 2.04 8.27
C THR A 541 -31.71 3.29 8.05
N GLY A 542 -32.19 4.25 7.26
CA GLY A 542 -31.46 5.49 6.96
C GLY A 542 -30.04 5.19 6.47
N ARG A 543 -29.02 5.83 7.07
CA ARG A 543 -27.61 5.58 6.71
C ARG A 543 -27.17 4.13 6.93
N ALA A 544 -27.74 3.43 7.91
CA ALA A 544 -27.41 2.02 8.15
C ALA A 544 -27.87 1.11 7.01
N ALA A 545 -28.87 1.51 6.22
CA ALA A 545 -29.26 0.78 5.01
C ALA A 545 -28.10 0.73 3.99
N VAL A 546 -27.34 1.82 3.86
CA VAL A 546 -26.16 1.89 2.98
C VAL A 546 -25.05 0.98 3.52
N TRP A 547 -24.75 1.05 4.82
CA TRP A 547 -23.75 0.19 5.46
C TRP A 547 -24.08 -1.29 5.28
N SER A 548 -25.34 -1.67 5.53
CA SER A 548 -25.85 -3.02 5.38
C SER A 548 -25.78 -3.51 3.93
N THR A 549 -26.04 -2.64 2.95
CA THR A 549 -25.94 -2.97 1.53
C THR A 549 -24.51 -3.36 1.15
N PHE A 550 -23.52 -2.54 1.55
CA PHE A 550 -22.12 -2.83 1.26
C PHE A 550 -21.59 -4.02 2.06
N ALA A 551 -21.98 -4.17 3.33
CA ALA A 551 -21.62 -5.33 4.15
C ALA A 551 -22.16 -6.64 3.56
N ALA A 552 -23.42 -6.67 3.10
CA ALA A 552 -23.99 -7.83 2.43
C ALA A 552 -23.27 -8.15 1.12
N ALA A 553 -22.93 -7.13 0.32
CA ALA A 553 -22.21 -7.32 -0.93
C ALA A 553 -20.85 -8.01 -0.71
N VAL A 554 -20.11 -7.66 0.34
CA VAL A 554 -18.78 -8.23 0.62
C VAL A 554 -18.76 -9.43 1.57
N ALA A 555 -19.93 -9.97 1.92
CA ALA A 555 -20.04 -11.08 2.87
C ALA A 555 -19.54 -12.43 2.34
N GLY A 556 -19.32 -12.60 1.03
CA GLY A 556 -18.96 -13.88 0.41
C GLY A 556 -20.01 -14.98 0.54
N ARG A 557 -21.23 -14.67 1.01
CA ARG A 557 -22.25 -15.64 1.41
C ARG A 557 -23.68 -15.13 1.15
N PRO A 558 -24.68 -16.03 1.07
CA PRO A 558 -26.08 -15.63 0.93
C PRO A 558 -26.59 -14.85 2.14
N VAL A 559 -27.12 -13.65 1.91
CA VAL A 559 -27.75 -12.79 2.93
C VAL A 559 -29.07 -12.30 2.37
N THR A 560 -30.16 -12.40 3.14
CA THR A 560 -31.42 -11.76 2.74
C THR A 560 -31.37 -10.30 3.18
N LEU A 561 -31.12 -9.38 2.26
CA LEU A 561 -31.01 -7.95 2.55
C LEU A 561 -32.38 -7.26 2.42
N ASP A 562 -32.73 -6.45 3.41
CA ASP A 562 -33.88 -5.54 3.37
C ASP A 562 -33.44 -4.15 3.86
N ALA A 563 -33.07 -3.31 2.91
CA ALA A 563 -32.48 -2.00 3.15
C ALA A 563 -33.07 -0.99 2.17
N ASP A 564 -33.90 -0.08 2.67
CA ASP A 564 -34.32 1.10 1.92
C ASP A 564 -33.19 2.12 1.94
N LEU A 565 -32.63 2.40 0.76
CA LEU A 565 -31.53 3.34 0.60
C LEU A 565 -31.96 4.81 0.78
N SER A 566 -33.26 5.08 0.96
CA SER A 566 -33.84 6.37 1.37
C SER A 566 -33.25 7.58 0.62
N GLY A 567 -33.08 7.44 -0.69
CA GLY A 567 -32.57 8.51 -1.57
C GLY A 567 -31.10 8.40 -1.96
N PHE A 568 -30.30 7.50 -1.38
CA PHE A 568 -28.92 7.24 -1.81
C PHE A 568 -28.89 6.66 -3.24
N GLN A 569 -28.47 7.47 -4.22
CA GLN A 569 -28.41 7.10 -5.63
C GLN A 569 -27.06 6.50 -6.03
N GLY A 570 -26.04 6.69 -5.20
CA GLY A 570 -24.67 6.26 -5.47
C GLY A 570 -23.86 7.31 -6.25
N GLU A 571 -24.27 8.58 -6.16
CA GLU A 571 -23.49 9.70 -6.66
C GLU A 571 -22.35 10.04 -5.70
N ASP A 572 -21.32 10.74 -6.18
CA ASP A 572 -20.16 11.10 -5.36
C ASP A 572 -20.55 11.82 -4.05
N GLN A 573 -21.54 12.71 -4.11
CA GLN A 573 -22.01 13.45 -2.94
C GLN A 573 -22.67 12.53 -1.90
N ASP A 574 -23.45 11.55 -2.35
CA ASP A 574 -24.07 10.56 -1.46
C ASP A 574 -23.01 9.80 -0.66
N PHE A 575 -21.93 9.37 -1.34
CA PHE A 575 -20.82 8.69 -0.68
C PHE A 575 -20.05 9.62 0.27
N VAL A 576 -19.77 10.85 -0.12
CA VAL A 576 -19.07 11.82 0.76
C VAL A 576 -19.86 12.06 2.06
N GLU A 577 -21.17 12.20 1.98
CA GLU A 577 -22.01 12.56 3.13
C GLU A 577 -22.44 11.35 3.97
N GLN A 578 -22.74 10.23 3.32
CA GLN A 578 -23.47 9.13 3.95
C GLN A 578 -22.65 7.84 4.10
N PHE A 579 -21.68 7.58 3.21
CA PHE A 579 -20.86 6.37 3.23
C PHE A 579 -19.45 6.59 2.65
N PHE A 580 -18.56 7.19 3.43
CA PHE A 580 -17.23 7.56 2.93
C PHE A 580 -16.21 6.43 3.13
N VAL A 581 -15.85 5.76 2.04
CA VAL A 581 -14.78 4.77 1.98
C VAL A 581 -13.86 5.12 0.80
N PRO A 582 -12.57 5.42 1.03
CA PRO A 582 -11.66 5.70 -0.08
C PRO A 582 -11.58 4.54 -1.07
N GLY A 583 -11.69 4.86 -2.36
CA GLY A 583 -11.69 3.91 -3.46
C GLY A 583 -13.02 3.19 -3.70
N ILE A 584 -14.10 3.49 -2.96
CA ILE A 584 -15.36 2.76 -3.08
C ILE A 584 -16.02 2.91 -4.46
N GLN A 585 -16.01 4.11 -5.04
CA GLN A 585 -16.54 4.34 -6.39
C GLN A 585 -15.65 3.65 -7.42
N ARG A 586 -14.31 3.72 -7.25
CA ARG A 586 -13.35 2.97 -8.09
C ARG A 586 -13.57 1.46 -8.01
N ALA A 587 -13.94 0.93 -6.85
CA ALA A 587 -14.22 -0.48 -6.64
C ALA A 587 -15.55 -0.96 -7.27
N GLY A 588 -16.44 -0.03 -7.63
CA GLY A 588 -17.69 -0.32 -8.31
C GLY A 588 -18.89 0.46 -7.78
N GLY A 589 -18.75 1.13 -6.64
CA GLY A 589 -19.80 1.92 -6.02
C GLY A 589 -21.08 1.11 -5.79
N LEU A 590 -22.22 1.80 -5.84
CA LEU A 590 -23.53 1.18 -5.63
C LEU A 590 -23.90 0.21 -6.76
N ILE A 591 -23.48 0.51 -8.00
CA ILE A 591 -23.72 -0.36 -9.16
C ILE A 591 -23.05 -1.72 -8.94
N GLY A 592 -21.78 -1.72 -8.51
CA GLY A 592 -21.04 -2.94 -8.19
C GLY A 592 -21.73 -3.73 -7.09
N ALA A 593 -22.08 -3.08 -5.98
CA ALA A 593 -22.73 -3.73 -4.84
C ALA A 593 -24.07 -4.39 -5.23
N ARG A 594 -24.93 -3.68 -5.98
CA ARG A 594 -26.22 -4.22 -6.46
C ARG A 594 -26.03 -5.44 -7.36
N ARG A 595 -25.03 -5.42 -8.23
CA ARG A 595 -24.73 -6.55 -9.13
C ARG A 595 -24.21 -7.77 -8.38
N VAL A 596 -23.38 -7.57 -7.36
CA VAL A 596 -22.92 -8.65 -6.48
C VAL A 596 -24.09 -9.28 -5.74
N LEU A 597 -24.98 -8.43 -5.19
CA LEU A 597 -26.17 -8.89 -4.47
C LEU A 597 -27.16 -9.63 -5.38
N ALA A 598 -27.37 -9.16 -6.61
CA ALA A 598 -28.27 -9.80 -7.57
C ALA A 598 -27.77 -11.16 -8.11
N ALA A 599 -26.47 -11.43 -7.99
CA ALA A 599 -25.87 -12.70 -8.41
C ALA A 599 -25.96 -13.81 -7.35
N ARG A 600 -26.53 -13.53 -6.17
CA ARG A 600 -26.70 -14.46 -5.06
C ARG A 600 -28.17 -14.72 -4.79
#